data_AF-A0A2S6S6M8-F1
#
_entry.id   AF-A0A2S6S6M8-F1
#
_cell.length_a   1.000
_cell.length_b   1.000
_cell.length_c   1.000
_cell.angle_alpha   90.00
_cell.angle_beta   90.00
_cell.angle_gamma   90.00
#
_symmetry.space_group_name_H-M   'P 1'
#
loop_
_entity.id
_entity.type
_entity.pdbx_description
1 polymer ?
#
loop_
_entity_poly.entity_id
_entity_poly.type
_entity_poly.pdbx_seq_one_letter_code
_entity_poly.pdbx_strand_id
1 'polypeptide(L)'
;IAVKIPCVITTDLRLNEPRYASLPNIMKAKQKKIDIMDVKDLGVDTKKRLEIIEVNEPEPRKPGILVPDIETLVEKLKKEAKVI
;
A
#
# COMPACT_ATOMS: atom_id res chain seq x y z
N ILE A 1 -2.07 -17.19 -16.53
CA ILE A 1 -1.18 -16.19 -17.16
C ILE A 1 0.04 -16.93 -17.69
N ALA A 2 0.36 -16.79 -18.98
CA ALA A 2 1.57 -17.36 -19.57
C ALA A 2 2.48 -16.22 -20.04
N VAL A 3 3.69 -16.15 -19.50
CA VAL A 3 4.70 -15.13 -19.80
C VAL A 3 6.05 -15.80 -20.07
N LYS A 4 6.84 -15.23 -20.98
CA LYS A 4 8.20 -15.70 -21.28
C LYS A 4 9.17 -15.20 -20.20
N ILE A 5 10.05 -16.08 -19.74
CA ILE A 5 11.08 -15.78 -18.74
C ILE A 5 12.34 -15.26 -19.47
N PRO A 6 13.08 -14.26 -18.94
CA PRO A 6 12.89 -13.57 -17.66
C PRO A 6 11.78 -12.50 -17.71
N CYS A 7 10.99 -12.40 -16.63
CA CYS A 7 9.94 -11.40 -16.49
C CYS A 7 9.93 -10.78 -15.08
N VAL A 8 9.28 -9.63 -14.94
CA VAL A 8 9.11 -8.90 -13.68
C VAL A 8 7.66 -9.03 -13.22
N ILE A 9 7.46 -9.32 -11.93
CA ILE A 9 6.13 -9.53 -11.34
C ILE A 9 6.01 -8.67 -10.08
N THR A 10 4.95 -7.88 -9.99
CA THR A 10 4.52 -7.19 -8.77
C THR A 10 3.36 -7.96 -8.15
N THR A 11 3.37 -8.13 -6.83
CA THR A 11 2.39 -8.96 -6.11
C THR A 11 1.42 -8.09 -5.31
N ASP A 12 0.12 -8.37 -5.44
CA ASP A 12 -0.93 -7.76 -4.61
C ASP A 12 -1.15 -8.52 -3.29
N LEU A 13 -1.81 -7.88 -2.31
CA LEU A 13 -2.12 -8.46 -1.00
C LEU A 13 -2.95 -9.76 -1.08
N ARG A 14 -3.76 -9.94 -2.13
CA ARG A 14 -4.59 -11.14 -2.30
C ARG A 14 -3.82 -12.36 -2.79
N LEU A 15 -2.51 -12.24 -3.01
CA LEU A 15 -1.70 -13.35 -3.52
C LEU A 15 -1.53 -14.47 -2.50
N ASN A 16 -1.25 -14.12 -1.24
CA ASN A 16 -0.99 -15.10 -0.18
C ASN A 16 -1.12 -14.47 1.22
N GLU A 17 -1.10 -15.35 2.24
CA GLU A 17 -0.92 -14.97 3.63
C GLU A 17 0.55 -15.18 4.03
N PRO A 18 1.30 -14.11 4.39
CA PRO A 18 2.70 -14.24 4.77
C PRO A 18 2.86 -15.11 6.03
N ARG A 19 3.72 -16.13 5.95
CA ARG A 19 4.04 -16.99 7.10
C ARG A 19 4.87 -16.24 8.15
N TYR A 20 4.71 -16.62 9.42
CA TYR A 20 5.62 -16.18 10.48
C TYR A 20 7.01 -16.78 10.32
N ALA A 21 8.04 -15.98 10.60
CA ALA A 21 9.42 -16.45 10.65
C ALA A 21 9.68 -17.19 11.98
N SER A 22 10.21 -18.41 11.91
CA SER A 22 10.59 -19.17 13.11
C SER A 22 11.87 -18.63 13.73
N LEU A 23 12.01 -18.75 15.06
CA LEU A 23 13.21 -18.31 15.80
C LEU A 23 14.53 -18.85 15.19
N PRO A 24 14.65 -20.14 14.79
CA PRO A 24 15.85 -20.62 14.12
C PRO A 24 16.16 -19.90 12.80
N ASN A 25 15.13 -19.56 12.03
CA ASN A 25 15.29 -18.84 10.76
C ASN A 25 15.71 -17.38 10.97
N ILE A 26 15.23 -16.74 12.04
CA ILE A 26 15.65 -15.39 12.42
C ILE A 26 17.14 -15.38 12.79
N MET A 27 17.60 -16.34 13.59
CA MET A 27 19.02 -16.45 13.95
C MET A 27 19.92 -16.68 12.72
N LYS A 28 19.52 -17.58 11.82
CA LYS A 28 20.23 -17.81 10.55
C LYS A 28 20.25 -16.57 9.65
N ALA A 29 19.13 -15.85 9.56
CA ALA A 29 19.04 -14.63 8.75
C ALA A 29 19.98 -13.54 9.26
N LYS A 30 20.12 -13.37 10.58
CA LYS A 30 21.07 -12.43 11.19
C LYS A 30 22.54 -12.73 10.85
N GLN A 31 22.87 -14.01 10.65
CA GLN A 31 24.23 -14.43 10.30
C GLN A 31 24.54 -14.26 8.79
N LYS A 32 23.51 -14.14 7.94
CA LYS A 32 23.72 -13.92 6.51
C LYS A 32 24.32 -12.52 6.31
N LYS A 33 25.43 -12.47 5.58
CA LYS A 33 26.02 -11.19 5.16
C LYS A 33 25.05 -10.49 4.22
N ILE A 34 24.89 -9.18 4.45
CA ILE A 34 24.17 -8.28 3.55
C ILE A 34 25.26 -7.51 2.81
N ASP A 35 25.36 -7.73 1.51
CA ASP A 35 26.30 -6.99 0.67
C ASP A 35 25.77 -5.57 0.48
N ILE A 36 26.52 -4.59 0.98
CA ILE A 36 26.21 -3.18 0.84
C ILE A 36 26.97 -2.69 -0.40
N MET A 37 26.25 -2.19 -1.39
CA MET A 37 26.82 -1.60 -2.60
C MET A 37 26.39 -0.14 -2.69
N ASP A 38 27.32 0.75 -3.02
CA ASP A 38 26.99 2.13 -3.28
C ASP A 38 26.38 2.25 -4.68
N VAL A 39 25.38 3.12 -4.85
CA VAL A 39 24.74 3.34 -6.16
C VAL A 39 25.75 3.85 -7.20
N LYS A 40 26.82 4.50 -6.75
CA LYS A 40 27.94 4.96 -7.58
C LYS A 40 28.65 3.81 -8.28
N ASP A 41 28.75 2.65 -7.62
CA ASP A 41 29.43 1.46 -8.16
C ASP A 41 28.63 0.83 -9.32
N LEU A 42 27.33 1.14 -9.40
CA LEU A 42 26.43 0.66 -10.46
C LEU A 42 26.35 1.61 -11.67
N GLY A 43 26.98 2.79 -11.60
CA GLY A 43 26.97 3.77 -12.70
C GLY A 43 25.60 4.37 -13.02
N VAL A 44 24.67 4.37 -12.06
CA VAL A 44 23.28 4.84 -12.26
C VAL A 44 23.13 6.30 -11.81
N ASP A 45 22.47 7.12 -12.63
CA ASP A 45 22.11 8.50 -12.28
C ASP A 45 20.89 8.54 -11.35
N THR A 46 21.08 9.13 -10.16
CA THR A 46 20.04 9.28 -9.12
C THR A 46 19.49 10.69 -9.03
N LYS A 47 19.78 11.57 -10.00
CA LYS A 47 19.21 12.92 -10.05
C LYS A 47 17.68 12.86 -10.00
N LYS A 48 17.10 13.59 -9.05
CA LYS A 48 15.66 13.75 -8.93
C LYS A 48 15.12 14.39 -10.21
N ARG A 49 14.16 13.72 -10.84
CA ARG A 49 13.44 14.25 -12.01
C ARG A 49 12.16 15.01 -11.62
N LEU A 50 11.74 14.88 -10.36
CA LEU A 50 10.53 15.46 -9.81
C LEU A 50 10.88 16.21 -8.53
N GLU A 51 10.22 17.34 -8.33
CA GLU A 51 10.31 18.16 -7.13
C GLU A 51 9.00 18.04 -6.36
N ILE A 52 9.11 17.86 -5.04
CA ILE A 52 7.95 17.88 -4.14
C ILE A 52 7.70 19.35 -3.82
N ILE A 53 6.62 19.90 -4.37
CA ILE A 53 6.27 21.32 -4.21
C ILE A 53 5.63 21.54 -2.83
N GLU A 54 4.71 20.67 -2.43
CA GLU A 54 3.93 20.82 -1.21
C GLU A 54 3.40 19.46 -0.73
N VAL A 55 3.18 19.33 0.58
CA VAL A 55 2.55 18.17 1.22
C VAL A 55 1.49 18.69 2.18
N ASN A 56 0.22 18.40 1.89
CA ASN A 56 -0.92 18.85 2.68
C ASN A 56 -1.72 17.67 3.21
N GLU A 57 -2.35 17.86 4.36
CA GLU A 57 -3.31 16.90 4.89
C GLU A 57 -4.58 16.85 4.01
N PRO A 58 -5.21 15.68 3.83
CA PRO A 58 -6.48 15.60 3.11
C PRO A 58 -7.60 16.30 3.89
N GLU A 59 -8.66 16.67 3.20
CA GLU A 59 -9.82 17.29 3.87
C GLU A 59 -10.40 16.38 4.96
N PRO A 60 -10.65 16.91 6.17
CA PRO A 60 -11.24 16.13 7.25
C PRO A 60 -12.66 15.69 6.87
N ARG A 61 -12.99 14.44 7.16
CA ARG A 61 -14.34 13.90 6.92
C ARG A 61 -15.36 14.69 7.74
N LYS A 62 -16.43 15.17 7.09
CA LYS A 62 -17.57 15.80 7.78
C LYS A 62 -18.18 14.84 8.82
N PRO A 63 -18.66 15.35 9.97
CA PRO A 63 -19.29 14.51 10.97
C PRO A 63 -20.49 13.77 10.38
N GLY A 64 -20.64 12.50 10.77
CA GLY A 64 -21.82 11.70 10.43
C GLY A 64 -23.05 12.09 11.25
N ILE A 65 -24.21 11.57 10.84
CA ILE A 65 -25.48 11.79 11.53
C ILE A 65 -26.02 10.43 11.99
N LEU A 66 -26.45 10.32 13.24
CA LEU A 66 -27.18 9.15 13.74
C LEU A 66 -28.64 9.25 13.30
N VAL A 67 -29.19 8.14 12.80
CA VAL A 67 -30.59 8.04 12.38
C VAL A 67 -31.34 7.06 13.30
N PRO A 68 -32.63 7.33 13.61
CA PRO A 68 -33.38 6.53 14.57
C PRO A 68 -33.82 5.16 14.04
N ASP A 69 -33.97 4.99 12.72
CA ASP A 69 -34.53 3.79 12.11
C ASP A 69 -34.07 3.59 10.65
N ILE A 70 -34.45 2.45 10.07
CA ILE A 70 -34.07 2.02 8.72
C ILE A 70 -34.76 2.85 7.63
N GLU A 71 -36.01 3.26 7.81
CA GLU A 71 -36.75 4.05 6.82
C GLU A 71 -36.10 5.42 6.65
N THR A 72 -35.77 6.07 7.77
CA THR A 72 -35.04 7.34 7.81
C THR A 72 -33.66 7.21 7.16
N LEU A 73 -32.96 6.09 7.35
CA LEU A 73 -31.68 5.82 6.68
C LEU A 73 -31.85 5.76 5.16
N VAL A 74 -32.81 4.97 4.68
CA VAL A 74 -33.06 4.79 3.24
C VAL A 74 -33.49 6.09 2.58
N GLU A 75 -34.33 6.89 3.26
CA GLU A 75 -34.75 8.20 2.76
C GLU A 75 -33.55 9.15 2.60
N LYS A 76 -32.67 9.26 3.61
CA LYS A 76 -31.47 10.10 3.53
C LYS A 76 -30.49 9.62 2.47
N LEU A 77 -30.32 8.31 2.31
CA LEU A 77 -29.45 7.76 1.26
C LEU A 77 -29.97 8.05 -0.15
N LYS A 78 -31.29 7.99 -0.39
CA LYS A 78 -31.90 8.31 -1.68
C LYS A 78 -31.91 9.81 -1.99
N LYS A 79 -32.29 10.65 -1.03
CA LYS A 79 -32.52 12.09 -1.25
C LYS A 79 -31.26 12.93 -1.10
N GLU A 80 -30.50 12.72 -0.03
CA GLU A 80 -29.35 13.58 0.32
C GLU A 80 -28.06 13.03 -0.28
N ALA A 81 -27.76 11.75 -0.04
CA ALA A 81 -26.48 11.16 -0.45
C ALA A 81 -26.49 10.62 -1.90
N LYS A 82 -27.66 10.33 -2.47
CA LYS A 82 -27.87 9.85 -3.86
C LYS A 82 -26.95 8.69 -4.27
N VAL A 83 -26.69 7.78 -3.35
CA VAL A 83 -25.81 6.62 -3.55
C VAL A 83 -26.59 5.31 -3.74
N ILE A 84 -27.91 5.34 -3.57
CA ILE A 84 -28.86 4.24 -3.79
C ILE A 84 -30.10 4.81 -4.47
#